data_AF-A0A379WA43-F1
#
_entry.id   AF-A0A379WA43-F1
#
_cell.length_a   1.000
_cell.length_b   1.000
_cell.length_c   1.000
_cell.angle_alpha   90.00
_cell.angle_beta   90.00
_cell.angle_gamma   90.00
#
_symmetry.space_group_name_H-M   'P 1'
#
loop_
_entity.id
_entity.type
_entity.pdbx_description
1 polymer ?
#
loop_
_entity_poly.entity_id
_entity_poly.type
_entity_poly.pdbx_seq_one_letter_code
_entity_poly.pdbx_strand_id
1 'polypeptide(L)' 'MHPGDKPGLGIEFDEKLAAKYPYDPAYLPVARLEDGTLWNW' A
#
# COMPACT_ATOMS: atom_id res chain seq x y z
N MET A 1 17.30 1.72 9.60
CA MET A 1 17.19 2.27 8.23
C MET A 1 17.47 3.76 8.30
N HIS A 2 18.24 4.31 7.37
CA HIS A 2 18.56 5.75 7.29
C HIS A 2 18.22 6.28 5.89
N PRO A 3 17.69 7.50 5.75
CA PRO A 3 17.05 7.99 4.52
C PRO A 3 18.01 8.44 3.40
N GLY A 4 19.32 8.43 3.62
CA GLY A 4 20.31 9.00 2.69
C GLY A 4 20.30 10.53 2.67
N ASP A 5 21.20 11.11 1.87
CA ASP A 5 21.52 12.55 1.92
C ASP A 5 21.00 13.36 0.72
N LYS A 6 20.18 12.76 -0.15
CA LYS A 6 19.61 13.47 -1.29
C LYS A 6 18.67 14.60 -0.81
N PRO A 7 18.66 15.76 -1.49
CA PRO A 7 17.67 16.80 -1.20
C PRO A 7 16.23 16.29 -1.33
N GLY A 8 15.33 16.81 -0.48
CA GLY A 8 13.94 16.35 -0.43
C GLY A 8 13.78 15.00 0.24
N LEU A 9 12.76 14.21 -0.16
CA LEU A 9 12.54 12.86 0.37
C LEU A 9 13.46 11.79 -0.28
N GLY A 10 14.22 12.15 -1.31
CA GLY A 10 15.10 11.22 -2.03
C GLY A 10 14.37 10.15 -2.86
N ILE A 11 13.08 10.33 -3.16
CA ILE A 11 12.23 9.38 -3.89
C ILE A 11 11.90 9.94 -5.29
N GLU A 12 11.93 9.06 -6.30
CA GLU A 12 11.54 9.35 -7.70
C GLU A 12 10.55 8.27 -8.19
N PHE A 13 9.78 8.58 -9.23
CA PHE A 13 8.76 7.69 -9.82
C PHE A 13 9.03 7.48 -11.32
N ASP A 14 9.15 6.23 -11.75
CA ASP A 14 9.33 5.86 -13.17
C ASP A 14 7.98 5.58 -13.84
N GLU A 15 7.47 6.56 -14.58
CA GLU A 15 6.19 6.48 -15.27
C GLU A 15 6.15 5.42 -16.39
N LYS A 16 7.27 5.20 -17.09
CA LYS A 16 7.32 4.23 -18.21
C LYS A 16 7.26 2.79 -17.69
N LEU A 17 7.90 2.54 -16.55
CA LEU A 17 7.80 1.25 -15.88
C LEU A 17 6.43 1.07 -15.23
N ALA A 18 5.92 2.09 -14.53
CA ALA A 18 4.63 2.04 -13.85
C ALA A 18 3.47 1.76 -14.82
N ALA A 19 3.52 2.28 -16.05
CA ALA A 19 2.48 2.05 -17.07
C ALA A 19 2.25 0.56 -17.42
N LYS A 20 3.19 -0.33 -17.08
CA LYS A 20 3.03 -1.78 -17.27
C LYS A 20 2.14 -2.45 -16.22
N TYR A 21 1.86 -1.77 -15.10
CA TYR A 21 1.14 -2.29 -13.95
C TYR A 21 -0.13 -1.46 -13.73
N PRO A 22 -1.23 -1.77 -14.42
CA PRO A 22 -2.48 -1.04 -14.26
C PRO A 22 -3.04 -1.22 -12.85
N TYR A 23 -3.91 -0.31 -12.46
CA TYR A 23 -4.66 -0.40 -11.21
C TYR A 23 -5.44 -1.71 -11.12
N ASP A 24 -5.34 -2.38 -9.98
CA ASP A 24 -6.13 -3.56 -9.62
C ASP A 24 -6.74 -3.33 -8.23
N PRO A 25 -8.07 -3.29 -8.08
CA PRO A 25 -8.69 -3.05 -6.79
C PRO A 25 -8.39 -4.20 -5.81
N ALA A 26 -7.83 -3.85 -4.65
CA ALA A 26 -7.59 -4.77 -3.56
C ALA A 26 -8.16 -4.21 -2.26
N TYR A 27 -8.85 -5.06 -1.49
CA TYR A 27 -9.47 -4.71 -0.22
C TYR A 27 -8.71 -5.33 0.94
N LEU A 28 -8.59 -4.60 2.04
CA LEU A 28 -8.18 -5.20 3.31
C LEU A 28 -9.25 -6.21 3.77
N PRO A 29 -8.86 -7.27 4.49
CA PRO A 29 -9.83 -8.19 5.07
C PRO A 29 -10.70 -7.52 6.14
N VAL A 30 -11.78 -8.20 6.53
CA VAL A 30 -12.59 -7.84 7.70
C VAL A 30 -12.51 -8.96 8.73
N ALA A 31 -12.60 -8.60 10.01
CA ALA A 31 -12.68 -9.57 11.09
C ALA A 31 -14.13 -9.71 11.60
N ARG A 32 -14.48 -10.93 12.03
CA ARG A 32 -15.73 -11.23 12.74
C ARG A 32 -15.40 -12.10 13.96
N LEU A 33 -16.14 -11.90 15.05
CA LEU A 33 -16.14 -12.81 16.19
C LEU A 33 -16.81 -14.14 15.80
N GLU A 34 -16.66 -15.16 16.65
CA GLU A 34 -17.24 -16.49 16.41
C GLU A 34 -18.77 -16.47 16.29
N ASP A 35 -19.44 -15.50 16.94
CA ASP A 35 -20.89 -15.29 16.85
C ASP A 35 -21.33 -14.52 15.60
N GLY A 36 -20.38 -14.13 14.74
CA GLY A 36 -20.61 -13.37 13.50
C GLY A 36 -20.62 -11.86 13.65
N THR A 37 -20.51 -11.31 14.87
CA THR A 37 -20.42 -9.86 15.13
C THR A 37 -19.22 -9.27 14.39
N LEU A 38 -19.44 -8.18 13.64
CA LEU A 38 -18.36 -7.46 12.95
C LEU A 38 -17.37 -6.93 13.99
N TRP A 39 -16.08 -7.10 13.72
CA TRP A 39 -15.03 -6.70 14.65
C TRP A 39 -13.93 -5.90 13.95
N ASN A 40 -13.02 -5.40 14.77
CA ASN A 40 -11.82 -4.72 14.31
C ASN A 40 -10.88 -5.75 13.68
N TRP A 41 -10.53 -5.54 12.42
CA TRP A 41 -9.42 -6.24 11.76
C TRP A 41 -8.09 -5.74 12.29
#